data_AF-A0A5K1CT31-F1
#
_entry.id   AF-A0A5K1CT31-F1
#
_cell.length_a   1.000
_cell.length_b   1.000
_cell.length_c   1.000
_cell.angle_alpha   90.00
_cell.angle_beta   90.00
_cell.angle_gamma   90.00
#
_symmetry.space_group_name_H-M   'P 1'
#
loop_
_entity.id
_entity.type
_entity.pdbx_description
1 polymer ?
#
loop_
_entity_poly.entity_id
_entity_poly.type
_entity_poly.pdbx_seq_one_letter_code
_entity_poly.pdbx_strand_id
1 'polypeptide(L)' 'VTIGTWNVAGRHPYGPLDIGEWLCTQESADMYVIG' A
#
# COMPACT_ATOMS: atom_id res chain seq x y z
N VAL A 1 5.29 4.50 -12.72
CA VAL A 1 4.06 4.69 -11.90
C VAL A 1 3.57 3.32 -11.45
N THR A 2 3.29 3.15 -10.16
CA THR A 2 2.73 1.92 -9.56
C THR A 2 1.33 2.20 -9.03
N ILE A 3 0.37 1.31 -9.34
CA ILE A 3 -1.02 1.41 -8.89
C ILE A 3 -1.38 0.12 -8.16
N GLY A 4 -1.85 0.25 -6.92
CA GLY A 4 -2.26 -0.87 -6.07
C GLY A 4 -3.58 -0.58 -5.38
N THR A 5 -4.38 -1.62 -5.16
CA THR A 5 -5.55 -1.54 -4.29
C THR A 5 -5.49 -2.59 -3.19
N TRP A 6 -5.88 -2.19 -1.97
CA TRP A 6 -5.95 -3.11 -0.84
C TRP A 6 -7.26 -2.93 -0.08
N ASN A 7 -8.08 -3.98 -0.07
CA ASN A 7 -9.25 -4.03 0.79
C ASN A 7 -8.83 -4.19 2.25
N VAL A 8 -8.95 -3.11 3.02
CA VAL A 8 -8.61 -3.07 4.46
C VAL A 8 -9.70 -3.68 5.36
N ALA A 9 -10.82 -4.15 4.82
CA ALA A 9 -11.91 -4.82 5.53
C ALA A 9 -12.40 -4.06 6.80
N GLY A 10 -12.45 -2.73 6.72
CA GLY A 10 -12.87 -1.88 7.85
C GLY A 10 -11.83 -1.75 8.96
N ARG A 11 -10.61 -2.26 8.78
CA ARG A 11 -9.50 -2.02 9.72
C ARG A 11 -9.21 -0.53 9.77
N HIS A 12 -9.12 -0.01 10.99
CA HIS A 12 -8.88 1.41 11.21
C HIS A 12 -7.48 1.79 10.73
N PRO A 13 -7.32 2.89 9.97
CA PRO A 13 -6.01 3.32 9.46
C PRO A 13 -4.99 3.71 10.54
N TYR A 14 -5.42 3.86 11.79
CA TYR A 14 -4.56 4.18 12.93
C TYR A 14 -4.07 2.94 13.70
N GLY A 15 -4.52 1.73 13.33
CA GLY A 15 -3.88 0.48 13.72
C GLY A 15 -2.70 0.15 12.81
N PRO A 16 -1.79 -0.76 13.19
CA PRO A 16 -0.66 -1.12 12.34
C PRO A 16 -1.16 -1.87 11.08
N LEU A 17 -1.39 -1.12 10.01
CA LEU A 17 -1.43 -1.66 8.65
C LEU A 17 0.03 -1.85 8.22
N ASP A 18 0.43 -3.09 7.96
CA ASP A 18 1.75 -3.38 7.38
C ASP A 18 1.71 -3.05 5.88
N ILE A 19 1.84 -1.75 5.60
CA ILE A 19 1.94 -1.27 4.22
C ILE A 19 3.36 -1.44 3.68
N GLY A 20 4.35 -1.70 4.53
CA GLY A 20 5.76 -1.82 4.15
C GLY A 20 5.99 -3.06 3.30
N GLU A 21 5.49 -4.21 3.74
CA GLU A 21 5.52 -5.44 2.94
C GLU A 21 4.73 -5.28 1.63
N TRP A 22 3.54 -4.70 1.71
CA TRP A 22 2.65 -4.52 0.55
C TRP A 22 3.24 -3.55 -0.50
N LEU A 23 3.94 -2.50 -0.06
CA LEU A 23 4.66 -1.54 -0.91
C LEU A 23 5.99 -2.06 -1.42
N CYS A 24 6.50 -3.18 -0.90
CA CYS A 24 7.84 -3.68 -1.19
C CYS A 24 7.91 -4.28 -2.61
N THR A 25 7.83 -3.41 -3.61
CA THR A 25 8.09 -3.75 -5.01
C THR A 25 9.60 -3.80 -5.22
N GLN A 26 10.08 -4.79 -5.96
CA GLN A 26 11.52 -4.97 -6.23
C GLN A 26 12.15 -3.77 -6.96
N GLU A 27 11.32 -2.94 -7.60
CA GLU A 27 11.73 -1.70 -8.26
C GLU A 27 10.98 -0.51 -7.65
N SER A 28 11.71 0.60 -7.42
CA SER A 28 11.14 1.87 -7.02
C SER A 28 10.38 2.52 -8.18
N ALA A 29 9.26 3.18 -7.90
CA ALA A 29 8.53 3.96 -8.90
C ALA A 29 8.58 5.47 -8.61
N ASP A 30 8.50 6.29 -9.66
CA ASP A 30 8.45 7.75 -9.53
C ASP A 30 7.18 8.24 -8.80
N MET A 31 6.10 7.46 -8.86
CA MET A 31 4.79 7.77 -8.28
C MET A 31 4.05 6.50 -7.88
N TYR A 32 3.36 6.54 -6.74
CA TYR A 32 2.48 5.48 -6.22
C TYR A 32 1.06 6.02 -6.04
N VAL A 33 0.05 5.29 -6.54
CA VAL A 33 -1.38 5.57 -6.32
C VAL A 33 -2.01 4.36 -5.63
N ILE A 34 -2.62 4.59 -4.46
CA ILE A 34 -3.09 3.53 -3.56
C ILE A 34 -4.54 3.81 -3.14
N GLY A 35 -5.40 2.80 -3.26
CA GLY A 35 -6.83 2.87 -2.93
C GLY A 35 -7.37 1.67 -2.18
#